data_AF-A0AAV6A8F6-F1
#
_entry.id   AF-A0AAV6A8F6-F1
#
_cell.length_a   1.000
_cell.length_b   1.000
_cell.length_c   1.000
_cell.angle_alpha   90.00
_cell.angle_beta   90.00
_cell.angle_gamma   90.00
#
_symmetry.space_group_name_H-M   'P 1'
#
loop_
_entity.id
_entity.type
_entity.pdbx_description
1 polymer ?
#
loop_
_entity_poly.entity_id
_entity_poly.type
_entity_poly.pdbx_seq_one_letter_code
_entity_poly.pdbx_strand_id
1 'polypeptide(L)'
;MGATKNSVLAETKSAKGAVTRDQILDAAGRLIHLQGYHCTSLDDVLRESGVGKGNFYYYFRSKEELGYAIIDRLVRAFLERTLEPAFADFEADPVAQIHILLDRVLDNQRQRNCIGGCPMGNLASEL
;
A
#
# COMPACT_ATOMS: atom_id res chain seq x y z
N MET A 1 26.31 -29.81 15.99
CA MET A 1 24.94 -29.34 16.30
C MET A 1 24.84 -27.80 16.29
N GLY A 2 25.40 -27.13 15.26
CA GLY A 2 25.61 -25.66 15.27
C GLY A 2 25.10 -24.90 14.04
N ALA A 3 24.50 -25.57 13.04
CA ALA A 3 24.07 -24.93 11.80
C ALA A 3 22.65 -24.33 11.87
N THR A 4 21.80 -24.78 12.80
CA THR A 4 20.35 -24.45 12.82
C THR A 4 20.03 -23.12 13.52
N LYS A 5 20.95 -22.53 14.30
CA LYS A 5 20.67 -21.27 15.04
C LYS A 5 20.82 -20.01 14.17
N ASN A 6 21.62 -20.03 13.09
CA ASN A 6 21.86 -18.84 12.27
C ASN A 6 20.75 -18.56 11.23
N SER A 7 20.01 -19.57 10.77
CA SER A 7 18.92 -19.38 9.81
C SER A 7 17.70 -18.71 10.45
N VAL A 8 17.34 -19.14 11.67
CA VAL A 8 16.18 -18.61 12.41
C VAL A 8 16.37 -17.14 12.81
N LEU A 9 17.58 -16.71 13.18
CA LEU A 9 17.86 -15.30 13.50
C LEU A 9 17.79 -14.39 12.26
N ALA A 10 18.16 -14.89 11.07
CA ALA A 10 18.06 -14.14 9.82
C ALA A 10 16.60 -14.01 9.35
N GLU A 11 15.80 -15.07 9.46
CA GLU A 11 14.37 -15.08 9.15
C GLU A 11 13.58 -14.13 10.07
N THR A 12 13.85 -14.15 11.38
CA THR A 12 13.17 -13.28 12.35
C THR A 12 13.50 -11.80 12.15
N LYS A 13 14.73 -11.48 11.72
CA LYS A 13 15.20 -10.11 11.47
C LYS A 13 14.62 -9.54 10.17
N SER A 14 14.49 -10.39 9.13
CA SER A 14 13.78 -10.08 7.89
C SER A 14 12.29 -9.83 8.12
N ALA A 15 11.63 -10.69 8.91
CA ALA A 15 10.21 -10.55 9.25
C ALA A 15 9.93 -9.27 10.06
N LYS A 16 10.76 -8.93 11.06
CA LYS A 16 10.65 -7.65 11.78
C LYS A 16 10.86 -6.45 10.86
N GLY A 17 11.75 -6.58 9.87
CA GLY A 17 12.00 -5.53 8.91
C GLY A 17 10.81 -5.26 8.00
N ALA A 18 10.20 -6.32 7.48
CA ALA A 18 8.96 -6.24 6.70
C ALA A 18 7.82 -5.59 7.49
N VAL A 19 7.63 -6.01 8.75
CA VAL A 19 6.61 -5.41 9.64
C VAL A 19 6.83 -3.91 9.82
N THR A 20 8.08 -3.47 10.01
CA THR A 20 8.34 -2.03 10.20
C THR A 20 8.11 -1.24 8.91
N ARG A 21 8.51 -1.79 7.76
CA ARG A 21 8.24 -1.15 6.46
C ARG A 21 6.74 -0.98 6.24
N ASP A 22 5.95 -2.00 6.56
CA ASP A 22 4.49 -1.96 6.40
C ASP A 22 3.84 -0.96 7.37
N GLN A 23 4.32 -0.83 8.60
CA GLN A 23 3.87 0.21 9.54
C GLN A 23 4.06 1.62 8.99
N ILE A 24 5.20 1.89 8.36
CA ILE A 24 5.46 3.19 7.72
C ILE A 24 4.48 3.41 6.56
N LEU A 25 4.29 2.40 5.70
CA LEU A 25 3.38 2.48 4.55
C LEU A 25 1.92 2.65 4.96
N ASP A 26 1.46 1.96 6.02
CA ASP A 26 0.10 2.07 6.53
C ASP A 26 -0.16 3.47 7.08
N ALA A 27 0.75 3.97 7.92
CA ALA A 27 0.67 5.31 8.51
C ALA A 27 0.65 6.39 7.42
N ALA A 28 1.62 6.34 6.50
CA ALA A 28 1.72 7.32 5.42
C ALA A 28 0.54 7.24 4.46
N GLY A 29 0.14 6.04 4.04
CA GLY A 29 -1.01 5.83 3.16
C GLY A 29 -2.31 6.37 3.76
N ARG A 30 -2.52 6.17 5.08
CA ARG A 30 -3.66 6.72 5.81
C ARG A 30 -3.65 8.24 5.84
N LEU A 31 -2.51 8.85 6.19
CA LEU A 31 -2.37 10.31 6.25
C LEU A 31 -2.59 10.94 4.87
N ILE A 32 -1.89 10.43 3.85
CA ILE A 32 -2.01 10.90 2.46
C ILE A 32 -3.46 10.80 1.97
N HIS A 33 -4.14 9.69 2.24
CA HIS A 33 -5.55 9.53 1.85
C HIS A 33 -6.48 10.57 2.51
N LEU A 34 -6.18 10.99 3.74
CA LEU A 34 -7.03 11.90 4.51
C LEU A 34 -6.73 13.38 4.26
N GLN A 35 -5.46 13.76 4.05
CA GLN A 35 -5.06 15.17 3.98
C GLN A 35 -4.25 15.54 2.74
N GLY A 36 -3.90 14.57 1.88
CA GLY A 36 -3.05 14.77 0.70
C GLY A 36 -1.57 14.52 0.96
N TYR A 37 -0.83 14.27 -0.12
CA TYR A 37 0.61 14.04 -0.10
C TYR A 37 1.41 15.29 0.28
N HIS A 38 1.07 16.45 -0.29
CA HIS A 38 1.82 17.67 0.01
C HIS A 38 1.65 18.13 1.45
N CYS A 39 0.45 17.96 2.03
CA CYS A 39 0.15 18.32 3.41
C CYS A 39 0.65 17.30 4.44
N THR A 40 1.12 16.12 4.02
CA THR A 40 1.69 15.11 4.92
C THR A 40 3.20 15.30 5.01
N SER A 41 3.73 15.67 6.18
CA SER A 41 5.18 15.78 6.41
C SER A 41 5.80 14.44 6.81
N LEU A 42 7.13 14.33 6.70
CA LEU A 42 7.84 13.14 7.20
C LEU A 42 7.64 12.98 8.72
N ASP A 43 7.64 14.06 9.49
CA ASP A 43 7.47 14.01 10.94
C ASP A 43 6.07 13.53 11.34
N ASP A 44 5.03 13.84 10.54
CA ASP A 44 3.69 13.29 10.75
C ASP A 44 3.69 11.76 10.57
N VAL A 45 4.36 11.26 9.53
CA VAL A 45 4.49 9.81 9.27
C VAL A 45 5.26 9.11 10.40
N LEU A 46 6.37 9.69 10.87
CA LEU A 46 7.15 9.12 11.97
C LEU A 46 6.33 9.08 13.27
N ARG A 47 5.58 10.14 13.57
CA ARG A 47 4.70 10.21 14.74
C ARG A 47 3.58 9.19 14.66
N GLU A 48 2.91 9.07 13.51
CA GLU A 48 1.80 8.15 13.29
C GLU A 48 2.26 6.68 13.29
N SER A 49 3.39 6.37 12.65
CA SER A 49 3.92 5.00 12.58
C SER A 49 4.59 4.54 13.88
N GLY A 50 4.98 5.48 14.76
CA GLY A 50 5.81 5.19 15.94
C GLY A 50 7.24 4.77 15.60
N VAL A 51 7.66 4.91 14.34
CA VAL A 51 8.98 4.49 13.86
C VAL A 51 9.98 5.64 13.99
N GLY A 52 11.16 5.35 14.54
CA GLY A 52 12.24 6.33 14.66
C GLY A 52 12.84 6.73 13.30
N LYS A 53 13.27 7.99 13.18
CA LYS A 53 13.83 8.59 11.96
C LYS A 53 14.96 7.77 11.31
N GLY A 54 15.87 7.21 12.11
CA GLY A 54 16.95 6.36 11.58
C GLY A 54 16.45 5.06 10.94
N ASN A 55 15.38 4.47 11.49
CA ASN A 55 14.78 3.27 10.95
C ASN A 55 13.93 3.57 9.70
N PHE A 56 13.32 4.76 9.61
CA PHE A 56 12.70 5.22 8.38
C PHE A 56 13.70 5.24 7.21
N TYR A 57 14.84 5.90 7.39
CA TYR A 57 15.86 6.03 6.34
C TYR A 57 16.54 4.70 5.96
N TYR A 58 16.36 3.66 6.76
CA TYR A 58 16.75 2.31 6.38
C TYR A 58 15.85 1.73 5.26
N TYR A 59 14.56 2.10 5.22
CA TYR A 59 13.59 1.60 4.21
C TYR A 59 13.33 2.59 3.07
N PHE A 60 13.32 3.90 3.35
CA PHE A 60 12.97 4.94 2.39
C PHE A 60 13.96 6.10 2.47
N ARG A 61 14.59 6.44 1.35
CA ARG A 61 15.58 7.53 1.26
C ARG A 61 14.92 8.90 1.27
N SER A 62 13.65 8.99 0.85
CA SER A 62 12.89 10.24 0.79
C SER A 62 11.38 10.02 0.99
N LYS A 63 10.65 11.13 1.21
CA LYS A 63 9.18 11.13 1.20
C LYS A 63 8.61 10.72 -0.16
N GLU A 64 9.33 11.05 -1.23
CA GLU A 64 8.96 10.72 -2.60
C GLU A 64 9.06 9.21 -2.85
N GLU A 65 10.16 8.56 -2.42
CA GLU A 65 10.29 7.11 -2.50
C GLU A 65 9.21 6.38 -1.71
N LEU A 66 8.84 6.92 -0.54
CA LEU A 66 7.68 6.43 0.22
C LEU A 66 6.38 6.59 -0.59
N GLY A 67 6.18 7.72 -1.26
CA GLY A 67 5.04 7.97 -2.13
C GLY A 67 4.91 6.93 -3.24
N TYR A 68 5.99 6.67 -3.98
CA TYR A 68 6.00 5.63 -5.02
C TYR A 68 5.70 4.24 -4.46
N ALA A 69 6.28 3.89 -3.31
CA ALA A 69 6.00 2.60 -2.67
C ALA A 69 4.52 2.44 -2.24
N ILE A 70 3.86 3.53 -1.87
CA ILE A 70 2.42 3.54 -1.59
C ILE A 70 1.62 3.33 -2.88
N ILE A 71 1.98 4.01 -3.98
CA ILE A 71 1.36 3.79 -5.30
C ILE A 71 1.47 2.32 -5.70
N ASP A 72 2.68 1.75 -5.64
CA ASP A 72 2.91 0.34 -5.99
C ASP A 72 2.03 -0.60 -5.17
N ARG A 73 1.89 -0.34 -3.87
CA ARG A 73 1.04 -1.13 -2.98
C ARG A 73 -0.44 -1.01 -3.36
N LEU A 74 -0.90 0.19 -3.69
CA LEU A 74 -2.29 0.43 -4.10
C LEU A 74 -2.59 -0.23 -5.44
N VAL A 75 -1.70 -0.09 -6.43
CA VAL A 75 -1.83 -0.69 -7.76
C VAL A 75 -1.84 -2.22 -7.66
N ARG A 76 -0.92 -2.80 -6.88
CA ARG A 76 -0.90 -4.24 -6.63
C ARG A 76 -2.20 -4.73 -6.01
N ALA A 77 -2.70 -4.05 -4.98
CA ALA A 77 -3.97 -4.42 -4.36
C ALA A 77 -5.16 -4.29 -5.32
N PHE A 78 -5.14 -3.28 -6.21
CA PHE A 78 -6.17 -3.12 -7.24
C PHE A 78 -6.14 -4.27 -8.26
N LEU A 79 -4.95 -4.65 -8.73
CA LEU A 79 -4.75 -5.78 -9.64
C LEU A 79 -5.29 -7.07 -9.02
N GLU A 80 -4.77 -7.45 -7.86
CA GLU A 80 -5.06 -8.73 -7.19
C GLU A 80 -6.53 -8.87 -6.78
N ARG A 81 -7.17 -7.77 -6.34
CA ARG A 81 -8.53 -7.83 -5.74
C ARG A 81 -9.65 -7.43 -6.69
N THR A 82 -9.32 -6.69 -7.75
CA THR A 82 -10.31 -6.06 -8.63
C THR A 82 -10.17 -6.53 -10.06
N LEU A 83 -9.00 -6.33 -10.69
CA LEU A 83 -8.80 -6.64 -12.12
C LEU A 83 -8.70 -8.15 -12.37
N GLU A 84 -7.75 -8.83 -11.72
CA GLU A 84 -7.51 -10.26 -11.97
C GLU A 84 -8.77 -11.10 -11.79
N PRO A 85 -9.58 -10.94 -10.72
CA PRO A 85 -10.79 -11.73 -10.57
C PRO A 85 -11.91 -11.37 -11.54
N ALA A 86 -11.93 -10.13 -12.07
CA ALA A 86 -12.95 -9.71 -13.05
C ALA A 86 -12.70 -10.32 -14.44
N PHE A 87 -11.43 -10.56 -14.78
CA PHE A 87 -10.99 -11.08 -16.07
C PHE A 87 -10.39 -12.49 -16.01
N ALA A 88 -10.67 -13.24 -14.93
CA ALA A 88 -10.09 -14.57 -14.73
C ALA A 88 -10.60 -15.62 -15.74
N ASP A 89 -11.80 -15.42 -16.30
CA ASP A 89 -12.42 -16.34 -17.27
C ASP A 89 -12.40 -15.73 -18.68
N PHE A 90 -11.47 -16.16 -19.52
CA PHE A 90 -11.31 -15.62 -20.88
C PHE A 90 -12.43 -16.00 -21.85
N GLU A 91 -13.28 -16.96 -21.50
CA GLU A 91 -14.40 -17.40 -22.34
C GLU A 91 -15.73 -16.72 -21.96
N ALA A 92 -15.75 -15.95 -20.86
CA ALA A 92 -16.92 -15.21 -20.42
C ALA A 92 -17.28 -14.04 -21.37
N ASP A 93 -18.53 -13.61 -21.32
CA ASP A 93 -18.98 -12.42 -22.05
C ASP A 93 -18.16 -11.18 -21.63
N PRO A 94 -17.45 -10.50 -22.56
CA PRO A 94 -16.63 -9.34 -22.24
C PRO A 94 -17.41 -8.21 -21.56
N VAL A 95 -18.69 -8.02 -21.92
CA VAL A 95 -19.52 -6.99 -21.30
C VAL A 95 -19.85 -7.35 -19.85
N ALA A 96 -20.17 -8.62 -19.57
CA ALA A 96 -20.35 -9.11 -18.21
C ALA A 96 -19.07 -8.93 -17.36
N GLN A 97 -17.88 -9.18 -17.91
CA GLN A 97 -16.61 -8.96 -17.20
C GLN A 97 -16.37 -7.50 -16.85
N ILE A 98 -16.69 -6.57 -17.75
CA ILE A 98 -16.64 -5.14 -17.46
C ILE A 98 -17.59 -4.77 -16.33
N HIS A 99 -18.81 -5.33 -16.29
CA HIS A 99 -19.71 -5.10 -15.15
C HIS A 99 -19.15 -5.64 -13.84
N ILE A 100 -18.55 -6.84 -13.83
CA ILE A 100 -17.88 -7.39 -12.64
C ILE A 100 -16.75 -6.48 -12.17
N LEU A 101 -15.94 -5.96 -13.10
CA LEU A 101 -14.90 -4.97 -12.77
C LEU A 101 -15.50 -3.74 -12.08
N LEU A 102 -16.54 -3.16 -12.69
CA LEU A 102 -17.20 -1.96 -12.16
C LEU A 102 -17.81 -2.21 -10.78
N ASP A 103 -18.47 -3.34 -10.56
CA ASP A 103 -19.03 -3.73 -9.27
C ASP A 103 -17.95 -3.84 -8.20
N ARG A 104 -16.81 -4.48 -8.52
CA ARG A 104 -15.66 -4.58 -7.61
C ARG A 104 -15.05 -3.22 -7.28
N VAL A 105 -14.97 -2.32 -8.25
CA VAL A 105 -14.52 -0.93 -8.03
C VAL A 105 -15.48 -0.22 -7.06
N LEU A 106 -16.78 -0.31 -7.32
CA LEU A 106 -17.80 0.33 -6.48
C LEU A 106 -17.81 -0.23 -5.06
N ASP A 107 -17.66 -1.53 -4.90
CA ASP A 107 -17.60 -2.17 -3.58
C ASP A 107 -16.36 -1.74 -2.78
N ASN A 108 -15.20 -1.57 -3.43
CA ASN A 108 -14.01 -1.01 -2.76
C ASN A 108 -14.26 0.41 -2.25
N GLN A 109 -14.92 1.25 -3.05
CA GLN A 109 -15.25 2.62 -2.66
C GLN A 109 -16.30 2.65 -1.53
N ARG A 110 -17.32 1.79 -1.59
CA ARG A 110 -18.35 1.65 -0.56
C ARG A 110 -17.76 1.22 0.79
N GLN A 111 -16.80 0.31 0.81
CA GLN A 111 -16.09 -0.08 2.04
C GLN A 111 -15.37 1.09 2.73
N ARG A 112 -15.05 2.14 1.98
CA ARG A 112 -14.43 3.38 2.48
C ARG A 112 -15.46 4.51 2.69
N ASN A 113 -16.74 4.19 2.70
CA ASN A 113 -17.86 5.15 2.76
C ASN A 113 -17.83 6.20 1.64
N CYS A 114 -17.20 5.90 0.51
CA CYS A 114 -16.98 6.84 -0.60
C CYS A 114 -16.24 8.14 -0.19
N ILE A 115 -15.42 8.10 0.87
CA ILE A 115 -14.66 9.25 1.36
C ILE A 115 -13.23 9.23 0.77
N GLY A 116 -12.78 10.40 0.29
CA GLY A 116 -11.40 10.61 -0.16
C GLY A 116 -11.10 10.21 -1.61
N GLY A 117 -12.13 9.89 -2.42
CA GLY A 117 -11.95 9.65 -3.86
C GLY A 117 -11.11 8.40 -4.17
N CYS A 118 -10.37 8.45 -5.28
CA CYS A 118 -9.45 7.37 -5.67
C CYS A 118 -8.08 7.61 -5.01
N PRO A 119 -7.62 6.73 -4.10
CA PRO A 119 -6.34 6.92 -3.41
C PRO A 119 -5.14 6.95 -4.37
N MET A 120 -5.20 6.17 -5.45
CA MET A 120 -4.16 6.15 -6.49
C MET A 120 -4.18 7.43 -7.32
N GLY A 121 -5.37 7.87 -7.74
CA GLY A 121 -5.52 9.04 -8.60
C GLY A 121 -5.13 10.34 -7.90
N ASN A 122 -5.52 10.50 -6.63
CA ASN A 122 -5.15 11.67 -5.84
C ASN A 122 -3.63 11.73 -5.66
N LEU A 123 -3.03 10.64 -5.16
CA LEU A 123 -1.59 10.59 -4.92
C LEU A 123 -0.78 10.78 -6.22
N ALA A 124 -1.20 10.15 -7.32
CA ALA A 124 -0.52 10.31 -8.62
C ALA A 124 -0.62 11.74 -9.18
N SER A 125 -1.60 12.54 -8.76
CA SER A 125 -1.73 13.94 -9.17
C SER A 125 -0.88 14.91 -8.33
N GLU A 126 -0.38 14.46 -7.18
CA GLU A 126 0.40 15.24 -6.23
C GLU A 126 1.91 14.90 -6.22
N LEU A 127 2.35 13.91 -7.00
CA LEU A 127 3.76 13.56 -7.19
C LEU A 127 4.33 14.25 -8.44
#